data_AF-A0A9D8CH49-F1
#
_entry.id   AF-A0A9D8CH49-F1
#
_cell.length_a   1.000
_cell.length_b   1.000
_cell.length_c   1.000
_cell.angle_alpha   90.00
_cell.angle_beta   90.00
_cell.angle_gamma   90.00
#
_symmetry.space_group_name_H-M   'P 1'
#
loop_
_entity.id
_entity.type
_entity.pdbx_description
1 polymer ?
#
loop_
_entity_poly.entity_id
_entity_poly.type
_entity_poly.pdbx_seq_one_letter_code
_entity_poly.pdbx_strand_id
1 'polypeptide(L)'
;MQFPSVPGATCNECRSIAVGGSYVANEGTKHKAEVIKFFNSFLRPEVGNRWLDDVKVQTGIKSDPSKMTDAQAADYFKMIATTNAGAKYHFGIPIQVMSGKPKEVFTQIFNNAFLAGHISVDDAVKQMAAAY
;
A
#
# COMPACT_ATOMS: atom_id res chain seq x y z
N MET A 1 -9.44 -8.29 -4.87
CA MET A 1 -9.07 -9.47 -4.07
C MET A 1 -10.28 -9.86 -3.25
N GLN A 2 -10.41 -11.10 -2.79
CA GLN A 2 -11.45 -11.46 -1.83
C GLN A 2 -10.85 -11.33 -0.43
N PHE A 3 -11.01 -10.16 0.20
CA PHE A 3 -10.73 -10.04 1.62
C PHE A 3 -11.98 -10.54 2.35
N PRO A 4 -11.91 -11.65 3.10
CA PRO A 4 -13.06 -12.11 3.86
C PRO A 4 -13.42 -11.05 4.90
N SER A 5 -14.72 -10.91 5.18
CA SER A 5 -15.13 -10.16 6.37
C SER A 5 -14.64 -10.94 7.59
N VAL A 6 -13.97 -10.24 8.50
CA VAL A 6 -13.46 -10.82 9.74
C VAL A 6 -14.56 -10.72 10.81
N PRO A 7 -15.07 -11.84 11.33
CA PRO A 7 -16.06 -11.82 12.40
C PRO A 7 -15.54 -11.05 13.62
N GLY A 8 -16.36 -10.16 14.17
CA GLY A 8 -15.98 -9.34 15.32
C GLY A 8 -15.01 -8.19 15.02
N ALA A 9 -14.64 -7.97 13.76
CA ALA A 9 -13.83 -6.80 13.41
C ALA A 9 -14.61 -5.49 13.70
N THR A 10 -13.91 -4.54 14.31
CA THR A 10 -14.46 -3.20 14.60
C THR A 10 -14.88 -2.46 13.32
N CYS A 11 -14.24 -2.76 12.19
CA CYS A 11 -14.52 -2.10 10.90
C CYS A 11 -14.02 -2.98 9.73
N ASN A 12 -14.94 -3.66 9.05
CA ASN A 12 -14.60 -4.54 7.91
C ASN A 12 -14.26 -3.77 6.62
N GLU A 13 -14.69 -2.51 6.53
CA GLU A 13 -14.38 -1.57 5.46
C GLU A 13 -13.09 -0.77 5.69
N CYS A 14 -12.49 -0.87 6.88
CA CYS A 14 -11.27 -0.11 7.20
C CYS A 14 -10.06 -0.72 6.50
N ARG A 15 -9.20 0.16 5.99
CA ARG A 15 -7.96 -0.20 5.29
C ARG A 15 -6.83 0.70 5.79
N SER A 16 -5.65 0.11 6.02
CA SER A 16 -4.43 0.89 6.20
C SER A 16 -3.85 1.27 4.84
N ILE A 17 -3.37 2.50 4.71
CA ILE A 17 -2.61 2.97 3.55
C ILE A 17 -1.31 3.61 4.00
N ALA A 18 -0.26 3.48 3.20
CA ALA A 18 1.01 4.14 3.41
C ALA A 18 1.51 4.73 2.09
N VAL A 19 2.32 5.79 2.18
CA VAL A 19 3.09 6.26 1.02
C VAL A 19 4.22 5.26 0.76
N GLY A 20 4.13 4.53 -0.36
CA GLY A 20 5.19 3.61 -0.80
C GLY A 20 6.40 4.32 -1.40
N GLY A 21 6.17 5.42 -2.12
CA GLY A 21 7.22 6.27 -2.69
C GLY A 21 6.69 7.65 -3.07
N SER A 22 7.53 8.66 -2.99
CA SER A 22 7.17 10.04 -3.30
C SER A 22 8.34 10.81 -3.91
N TYR A 23 8.01 11.85 -4.68
CA TYR A 23 8.97 12.87 -5.07
C TYR A 23 8.90 14.01 -4.06
N VAL A 24 10.05 14.43 -3.55
CA VAL A 24 10.16 15.55 -2.61
C VAL A 24 11.13 16.58 -3.17
N ALA A 25 10.87 17.84 -2.86
CA ALA A 25 11.73 18.95 -3.22
C ALA A 25 12.35 19.55 -1.96
N ASN A 26 13.62 19.94 -2.05
CA ASN A 26 14.25 20.74 -1.00
C ASN A 26 13.58 22.13 -0.96
N GLU A 27 13.07 22.52 0.20
CA GLU A 27 12.42 23.82 0.42
C GLU A 27 13.33 25.00 0.04
N GLY A 28 14.63 24.88 0.30
CA GLY A 28 15.66 25.89 0.04
C GLY A 28 16.13 25.97 -1.41
N THR A 29 15.50 25.24 -2.34
CA THR A 29 15.88 25.30 -3.76
C THR A 29 15.71 26.70 -4.35
N LYS A 30 16.67 27.14 -5.16
CA LYS A 30 16.58 28.37 -5.96
C LYS A 30 15.76 28.20 -7.24
N HIS A 31 15.38 26.96 -7.58
CA HIS A 31 14.72 26.58 -8.83
C HIS A 31 13.28 26.08 -8.59
N LYS A 32 12.51 26.80 -7.77
CA LYS A 32 11.16 26.36 -7.36
C LYS A 32 10.23 26.18 -8.56
N ALA A 33 10.30 27.07 -9.53
CA ALA A 33 9.44 27.03 -10.72
C ALA A 33 9.76 25.81 -11.61
N GLU A 34 11.04 25.50 -11.79
CA GLU A 34 11.50 24.34 -12.56
C GLU A 34 11.11 23.03 -11.88
N VAL A 35 11.24 22.95 -10.56
CA VAL A 35 10.81 21.78 -9.79
C VAL A 35 9.30 21.55 -9.94
N ILE A 36 8.48 22.60 -9.84
CA ILE A 36 7.04 22.48 -10.05
C ILE A 36 6.73 22.02 -11.48
N LYS A 37 7.41 22.58 -12.49
CA LYS A 37 7.27 22.14 -13.89
C LYS A 37 7.64 20.67 -14.06
N PHE A 38 8.74 20.23 -13.43
CA PHE A 38 9.17 18.84 -13.44
C PHE A 38 8.11 17.94 -12.80
N PHE A 39 7.60 18.29 -11.61
CA PHE A 39 6.55 17.52 -10.95
C PHE A 39 5.28 17.42 -11.80
N ASN A 40 4.84 18.52 -12.39
CA ASN A 40 3.67 18.52 -13.27
C ASN A 40 3.84 17.67 -14.53
N SER A 41 5.08 17.41 -14.98
CA SER A 41 5.34 16.65 -16.20
C SER A 41 4.88 15.18 -16.12
N PHE A 42 4.84 14.61 -14.92
CA PHE A 42 4.46 13.21 -14.67
C PHE A 42 3.12 13.04 -13.94
N LEU A 43 2.37 14.13 -13.69
CA LEU A 43 1.01 14.06 -13.13
C LEU A 43 -0.08 13.84 -14.18
N ARG A 44 0.30 13.66 -15.44
CA ARG A 44 -0.63 13.47 -16.56
C ARG A 44 -1.13 12.01 -16.60
N PRO A 45 -2.42 11.77 -16.94
CA PRO A 45 -2.98 10.42 -17.02
C PRO A 45 -2.19 9.46 -17.90
N GLU A 46 -1.60 9.94 -18.99
CA GLU A 46 -0.80 9.10 -19.91
C GLU A 46 0.45 8.55 -19.22
N VAL A 47 1.07 9.34 -18.33
CA VAL A 47 2.23 8.90 -17.54
C VAL A 47 1.81 7.90 -16.47
N GLY A 48 0.67 8.13 -15.82
CA GLY A 48 0.09 7.18 -14.86
C GLY A 48 -0.28 5.84 -15.51
N ASN A 49 -0.86 5.87 -16.71
CA ASN A 49 -1.19 4.65 -17.46
C ASN A 49 0.07 3.89 -17.85
N ARG A 50 1.09 4.59 -18.33
CA ARG A 50 2.39 3.97 -18.64
C ARG A 50 3.03 3.34 -17.40
N TRP A 51 2.94 3.99 -16.23
CA TRP A 51 3.41 3.40 -14.98
C TRP A 51 2.67 2.09 -14.64
N LEU A 52 1.34 2.08 -14.81
CA LEU A 52 0.57 0.86 -14.58
C LEU A 52 0.95 -0.26 -15.56
N ASP A 53 1.18 0.05 -16.83
CA ASP A 53 1.58 -0.93 -17.85
C ASP A 53 2.99 -1.50 -17.62
N ASP A 54 3.96 -0.61 -17.40
CA ASP A 54 5.38 -0.98 -17.32
C ASP A 54 5.73 -1.58 -15.94
N VAL A 55 5.22 -0.99 -14.86
CA VAL A 55 5.62 -1.31 -13.48
C VAL A 55 4.60 -2.17 -12.75
N LYS A 56 3.31 -2.08 -13.13
CA LYS A 56 2.21 -2.87 -12.55
C LYS A 56 2.09 -2.73 -11.02
N VAL A 57 2.36 -1.54 -10.50
CA VAL A 57 2.25 -1.19 -9.08
C VAL A 57 1.21 -0.09 -8.89
N GLN A 58 0.42 -0.17 -7.81
CA GLN A 58 -0.55 0.85 -7.41
C GLN A 58 0.12 2.23 -7.29
N THR A 59 -0.57 3.29 -7.72
CA THR A 59 -0.02 4.65 -7.75
C THR A 59 -1.02 5.69 -7.30
N GLY A 60 -0.53 6.79 -6.74
CA GLY A 60 -1.32 8.00 -6.48
C GLY A 60 -1.40 8.95 -7.68
N ILE A 61 -0.69 8.65 -8.77
CA ILE A 61 -0.79 9.40 -10.04
C ILE A 61 -2.13 9.06 -10.69
N LYS A 62 -2.77 10.05 -11.32
CA LYS A 62 -4.00 9.83 -12.09
C LYS A 62 -3.74 8.77 -13.18
N SER A 63 -4.57 7.73 -13.21
CA SER A 63 -4.45 6.62 -14.17
C SER A 63 -5.81 5.96 -14.42
N ASP A 64 -5.92 5.22 -15.52
CA ASP A 64 -7.10 4.50 -15.98
C ASP A 64 -6.71 3.05 -16.32
N PRO A 65 -6.99 2.07 -15.43
CA PRO A 65 -6.65 0.67 -15.67
C PRO A 65 -7.28 0.06 -16.93
N SER A 66 -8.37 0.63 -17.45
CA SER A 66 -9.00 0.11 -18.69
C SER A 66 -8.18 0.39 -19.95
N LYS A 67 -7.17 1.27 -19.84
CA LYS A 67 -6.23 1.61 -20.92
C LYS A 67 -4.94 0.79 -20.88
N MET A 68 -4.82 -0.12 -19.92
CA MET A 68 -3.66 -1.00 -19.83
C MET A 68 -3.64 -2.00 -20.99
N THR A 69 -2.44 -2.33 -21.45
CA THR A 69 -2.21 -3.28 -22.55
C THR A 69 -2.27 -4.74 -22.09
N ASP A 70 -1.93 -4.99 -20.83
CA ASP A 70 -2.03 -6.31 -20.20
C ASP A 70 -3.42 -6.50 -19.57
N ALA A 71 -4.24 -7.34 -20.20
CA ALA A 71 -5.61 -7.62 -19.75
C ALA A 71 -5.66 -8.22 -18.34
N GLN A 72 -4.70 -9.06 -17.96
CA GLN A 72 -4.67 -9.67 -16.63
C GLN A 72 -4.35 -8.63 -15.55
N ALA A 73 -3.38 -7.75 -15.83
CA ALA A 73 -3.06 -6.66 -14.95
C ALA A 73 -4.24 -5.66 -14.84
N ALA A 74 -4.91 -5.35 -15.95
CA ALA A 74 -6.11 -4.52 -15.97
C ALA A 74 -7.22 -5.08 -15.06
N ASP A 75 -7.50 -6.39 -15.18
CA ASP A 75 -8.47 -7.08 -14.33
C ASP A 75 -8.07 -7.05 -12.85
N TYR A 76 -6.79 -7.23 -12.54
CA TYR A 76 -6.28 -7.12 -11.18
C TYR A 76 -6.50 -5.72 -10.59
N PHE A 77 -6.20 -4.66 -11.33
CA PHE A 77 -6.41 -3.28 -10.87
C PHE A 77 -7.89 -2.91 -10.76
N LYS A 78 -8.74 -3.40 -11.67
CA LYS A 78 -10.20 -3.28 -11.54
C LYS A 78 -10.69 -3.97 -10.26
N MET A 79 -10.16 -5.16 -9.96
CA MET A 79 -10.49 -5.89 -8.74
C MET A 79 -10.06 -5.13 -7.48
N ILE A 80 -8.87 -4.51 -7.47
CA ILE A 80 -8.42 -3.61 -6.39
C ILE A 80 -9.40 -2.45 -6.21
N ALA A 81 -9.74 -1.75 -7.29
CA ALA A 81 -10.65 -0.60 -7.25
C ALA A 81 -12.02 -0.97 -6.67
N THR A 82 -12.57 -2.12 -7.09
CA THR A 82 -13.81 -2.66 -6.54
C THR A 82 -13.71 -2.97 -5.05
N THR A 83 -12.62 -3.60 -4.59
CA THR A 83 -12.43 -3.88 -3.16
C THR A 83 -12.23 -2.61 -2.33
N ASN A 84 -11.69 -1.57 -2.94
CA ASN A 84 -11.46 -0.27 -2.31
C ASN A 84 -12.71 0.63 -2.31
N ALA A 85 -13.77 0.25 -3.02
CA ALA A 85 -15.02 1.00 -3.05
C ALA A 85 -15.65 1.04 -1.65
N GLY A 86 -15.89 2.25 -1.14
CA GLY A 86 -16.43 2.46 0.20
C GLY A 86 -15.44 2.19 1.36
N ALA A 87 -14.16 1.93 1.06
CA ALA A 87 -13.16 1.72 2.10
C ALA A 87 -12.89 3.00 2.91
N LYS A 88 -12.67 2.82 4.22
CA LYS A 88 -12.27 3.90 5.15
C LYS A 88 -10.78 3.79 5.40
N TYR A 89 -10.01 4.76 4.89
CA TYR A 89 -8.56 4.71 4.97
C TYR A 89 -8.02 5.32 6.27
N HIS A 90 -7.11 4.59 6.92
CA HIS A 90 -6.24 5.11 7.96
C HIS A 90 -4.80 5.15 7.45
N PHE A 91 -4.11 6.26 7.69
CA PHE A 91 -2.72 6.39 7.29
C PHE A 91 -1.79 5.69 8.28
N GLY A 92 -0.89 4.86 7.76
CA GLY A 92 0.01 4.03 8.56
C GLY A 92 -0.31 2.55 8.41
N ILE A 93 0.64 1.78 7.87
CA ILE A 93 0.61 0.31 7.97
C ILE A 93 1.11 -0.12 9.37
N PRO A 94 0.79 -1.33 9.86
CA PRO A 94 1.10 -1.76 11.23
C PRO A 94 2.53 -1.44 11.70
N ILE A 95 3.54 -1.69 10.87
CA ILE A 95 4.95 -1.43 11.21
C ILE A 95 5.32 0.07 11.34
N GLN A 96 4.51 0.97 10.77
CA GLN A 96 4.69 2.42 10.88
C GLN A 96 4.07 2.98 12.16
N VAL A 97 3.03 2.32 12.69
CA VAL A 97 2.32 2.76 13.91
C VAL A 97 2.81 2.07 15.18
N MET A 98 3.33 0.84 15.06
CA MET A 98 3.97 0.14 16.18
C MET A 98 5.36 0.73 16.49
N SER A 99 5.75 0.66 17.76
CA SER A 99 7.07 1.06 18.25
C SER A 99 7.59 0.04 19.28
N GLY A 100 8.89 0.10 19.58
CA GLY A 100 9.55 -0.78 20.55
C GLY A 100 9.36 -2.28 20.27
N LYS A 101 9.20 -3.06 21.35
CA LYS A 101 9.07 -4.52 21.32
C LYS A 101 7.96 -5.02 20.37
N PRO A 102 6.72 -4.47 20.37
CA PRO A 102 5.68 -4.88 19.41
C PRO A 102 6.13 -4.82 17.95
N LYS A 103 6.88 -3.78 17.55
CA LYS A 103 7.36 -3.61 16.18
C LYS A 103 8.39 -4.66 15.79
N GLU A 104 9.31 -4.95 16.69
CA GLU A 104 10.36 -5.96 16.49
C GLU A 104 9.75 -7.35 16.34
N VAL A 105 8.85 -7.71 17.26
CA VAL A 105 8.16 -9.00 17.24
C VAL A 105 7.30 -9.15 15.99
N PHE A 106 6.54 -8.11 15.60
CA PHE A 106 5.77 -8.13 14.35
C PHE A 106 6.65 -8.43 13.14
N THR A 107 7.83 -7.79 13.06
CA THR A 107 8.77 -8.01 11.96
C THR A 107 9.28 -9.44 11.94
N GLN A 108 9.68 -10.00 13.08
CA GLN A 108 10.17 -11.37 13.16
C GLN A 108 9.09 -12.42 12.81
N ILE A 109 7.87 -12.20 13.28
CA ILE A 109 6.75 -13.12 13.08
C ILE A 109 6.22 -13.02 11.64
N PHE A 110 5.74 -11.85 11.24
CA PHE A 110 4.95 -11.74 10.00
C PHE A 110 5.79 -11.48 8.76
N ASN A 111 6.97 -10.87 8.87
CA ASN A 111 7.82 -10.70 7.69
C ASN A 111 8.73 -11.91 7.44
N ASN A 112 9.04 -12.70 8.48
CA ASN A 112 9.98 -13.81 8.37
C ASN A 112 9.36 -15.18 8.69
N ALA A 113 8.99 -15.44 9.95
CA ALA A 113 8.70 -16.79 10.42
C ALA A 113 7.38 -17.37 9.88
N PHE A 114 6.29 -16.61 9.92
CA PHE A 114 4.96 -17.08 9.55
C PHE A 114 4.86 -17.33 8.03
N LEU A 115 5.33 -16.38 7.22
CA LEU A 115 5.30 -16.53 5.75
C LEU A 115 6.19 -17.67 5.25
N ALA A 116 7.29 -17.95 5.95
CA ALA A 116 8.15 -19.10 5.65
C ALA A 116 7.59 -20.44 6.17
N GLY A 117 6.44 -20.43 6.84
CA GLY A 117 5.79 -21.63 7.39
C GLY A 117 6.49 -22.20 8.63
N HIS A 118 7.34 -21.42 9.31
CA HIS A 118 8.07 -21.88 10.50
C HIS A 118 7.22 -21.89 11.78
N ILE A 119 6.10 -21.18 11.80
CA ILE A 119 5.18 -21.08 12.94
C ILE A 119 3.73 -21.17 12.48
N SER A 120 2.86 -21.67 13.36
CA SER A 120 1.41 -21.73 13.11
C SER A 120 0.74 -20.36 13.27
N VAL A 121 -0.52 -20.27 12.86
CA VAL A 121 -1.36 -19.07 13.13
C VAL A 121 -1.49 -18.84 14.64
N ASP A 122 -1.75 -19.90 15.41
CA ASP A 122 -1.93 -19.81 16.86
C ASP A 122 -0.65 -19.34 17.57
N ASP A 123 0.52 -19.81 17.11
CA ASP A 123 1.81 -19.37 17.63
C ASP A 123 2.07 -17.90 17.30
N ALA A 124 1.75 -17.47 16.07
CA ALA A 124 1.89 -16.07 15.68
C ALA A 124 1.01 -15.16 16.55
N VAL A 125 -0.25 -15.55 16.80
CA VAL A 125 -1.16 -14.81 17.70
C VAL A 125 -0.62 -14.75 19.12
N LYS A 126 -0.19 -15.88 19.67
CA LYS A 126 0.34 -15.97 21.05
C LYS A 126 1.57 -15.08 21.25
N GLN A 127 2.52 -15.12 20.31
CA GLN A 127 3.75 -14.34 20.41
C GLN A 127 3.49 -12.84 20.23
N MET A 128 2.56 -12.45 19.35
CA MET A 128 2.15 -11.05 19.22
C MET A 128 1.43 -10.54 20.47
N ALA A 129 0.57 -11.35 21.09
CA ALA A 129 -0.11 -10.97 22.33
C ALA A 129 0.86 -10.76 23.49
N ALA A 130 1.94 -11.54 23.56
CA ALA A 130 3.00 -11.39 24.57
C ALA A 130 3.96 -10.21 24.31
N ALA A 131 3.81 -9.51 23.17
CA ALA A 131 4.65 -8.37 22.80
C ALA A 131 4.13 -7.03 23.35
N TYR A 132 2.84 -6.96 23.71
CA TYR A 132 2.18 -5.83 24.37
C TYR A 132 2.10 -6.03 25.88
#